data_AF-A0A016W7J5-F1
#
_entry.id   AF-A0A016W7J5-F1
#
_cell.length_a   1.000
_cell.length_b   1.000
_cell.length_c   1.000
_cell.angle_alpha   90.00
_cell.angle_beta   90.00
_cell.angle_gamma   90.00
#
_symmetry.space_group_name_H-M   'P 1'
#
loop_
_entity.id
_entity.type
_entity.pdbx_description
1 polymer ?
#
loop_
_entity_poly.entity_id
_entity_poly.type
_entity_poly.pdbx_seq_one_letter_code
_entity_poly.pdbx_strand_id
1 'polypeptide(L)'
;MSLFVLALEVEVYKDDTTELELLMDNRLRTNDRVLSIQQSLFKHYNTPEHLREGTWRRAKESLNSRVRRLRETALDRRQLTQERLLHSGNARTATGSKPLITLMTNE
;
A
#
# COMPACT_ATOMS: atom_id res chain seq x y z
N MET A 1 -16.12 14.93 0.69
CA MET A 1 -14.97 15.45 1.45
C MET A 1 -13.70 14.63 1.22
N SER A 2 -13.74 13.29 1.32
CA SER A 2 -12.55 12.44 1.13
C SER A 2 -11.85 12.61 -0.22
N LEU A 3 -12.60 12.66 -1.34
CA LEU A 3 -12.02 12.74 -2.69
C LEU A 3 -11.16 14.01 -2.91
N PHE A 4 -11.65 15.17 -2.46
CA PHE A 4 -10.90 16.43 -2.60
C PHE A 4 -9.56 16.37 -1.87
N VAL A 5 -9.58 15.94 -0.61
CA VAL A 5 -8.38 15.91 0.23
C VAL A 5 -7.37 14.87 -0.28
N LEU A 6 -7.85 13.73 -0.79
CA LEU A 6 -6.99 12.71 -1.42
C LEU A 6 -6.33 13.24 -2.70
N ALA A 7 -7.08 13.93 -3.56
CA ALA A 7 -6.52 14.53 -4.77
C ALA A 7 -5.53 15.65 -4.44
N LEU A 8 -5.85 16.50 -3.46
CA LEU A 8 -4.97 17.56 -3.01
C LEU A 8 -3.67 17.03 -2.41
N GLU A 9 -3.72 15.93 -1.65
CA GLU A 9 -2.53 15.28 -1.11
C GLU A 9 -1.59 14.83 -2.24
N VAL A 10 -2.11 14.23 -3.31
CA VAL A 10 -1.30 13.82 -4.47
C VAL A 10 -0.63 15.03 -5.12
N GLU A 11 -1.35 16.14 -5.30
CA GLU A 11 -0.81 17.35 -5.90
C GLU A 11 0.28 18.01 -5.02
N VAL A 12 0.06 18.06 -3.70
CA VAL A 12 0.99 18.66 -2.73
C VAL A 12 2.30 17.87 -2.61
N TYR A 13 2.25 16.55 -2.82
CA TYR A 13 3.41 15.66 -2.73
C TYR A 13 3.92 15.17 -4.09
N LYS A 14 3.51 15.79 -5.20
CA LYS A 14 3.89 15.34 -6.55
C LYS A 14 5.41 15.30 -6.80
N ASP A 15 6.14 16.23 -6.18
CA ASP A 15 7.59 16.36 -6.34
C ASP A 15 8.38 15.48 -5.36
N ASP A 16 7.76 15.07 -4.25
CA ASP A 16 8.36 14.18 -3.26
C ASP A 16 7.27 13.35 -2.57
N THR A 17 7.24 12.06 -2.93
CA THR A 17 6.24 11.09 -2.49
C THR A 17 6.68 10.27 -1.28
N THR A 18 7.87 10.49 -0.73
CA THR A 18 8.45 9.64 0.33
C THR A 18 7.58 9.60 1.60
N GLU A 19 6.89 10.70 1.88
CA GLU A 19 6.01 10.84 3.05
C GLU A 19 4.60 10.27 2.82
N LEU A 20 4.22 9.89 1.58
CA LEU A 20 2.87 9.39 1.26
C LEU A 20 2.56 8.01 1.85
N GLU A 21 3.58 7.30 2.32
CA GLU A 21 3.48 6.01 3.03
C GLU A 21 3.32 6.18 4.55
N LEU A 22 3.46 7.41 5.05
CA LEU A 22 3.35 7.73 6.47
C LEU A 22 1.94 8.25 6.80
N LEU A 23 1.49 7.89 8.00
CA LEU A 23 0.28 8.47 8.59
C LEU A 23 0.47 9.96 8.78
N MET A 24 -0.63 10.71 8.75
CA MET A 24 -0.60 12.17 8.80
C MET A 24 0.17 12.74 9.98
N ASP A 25 -0.05 12.17 11.16
CA ASP A 25 0.58 12.64 12.40
C ASP A 25 2.08 12.29 12.46
N ASN A 26 2.59 11.45 11.55
CA ASN A 26 3.98 11.04 11.48
C ASN A 26 4.81 11.81 10.44
N ARG A 27 4.18 12.72 9.66
CA ARG A 27 4.86 13.51 8.61
C ARG A 27 5.55 14.74 9.18
N LEU A 28 6.54 14.49 10.05
CA LEU A 28 7.20 15.55 10.81
C LEU A 28 8.05 16.48 9.93
N ARG A 29 8.62 15.95 8.83
CA ARG A 29 9.52 16.69 7.94
C ARG A 29 8.78 17.62 6.98
N THR A 30 7.51 17.35 6.72
CA THR A 30 6.67 18.10 5.77
C THR A 30 5.42 18.67 6.45
N ASN A 31 5.59 19.18 7.68
CA ASN A 31 4.49 19.75 8.45
C ASN A 31 3.83 20.94 7.74
N ASP A 32 4.62 21.75 7.03
CA ASP A 32 4.19 22.83 6.15
C ASP A 32 3.19 22.35 5.08
N ARG A 33 3.47 21.20 4.45
CA ARG A 33 2.57 20.59 3.46
C ARG A 33 1.27 20.09 4.10
N VAL A 34 1.35 19.50 5.31
CA VAL A 34 0.17 19.07 6.07
C VAL A 34 -0.73 20.27 6.41
N LEU A 35 -0.12 21.38 6.87
CA LEU A 35 -0.83 22.62 7.14
C LEU A 35 -1.47 23.22 5.88
N SER A 36 -0.77 23.18 4.74
CA SER A 36 -1.31 23.63 3.45
C SER A 36 -2.56 22.85 3.02
N ILE A 37 -2.53 21.51 3.18
CA ILE A 37 -3.70 20.65 2.93
C ILE A 37 -4.86 21.03 3.86
N GLN A 38 -4.58 21.21 5.15
CA GLN A 38 -5.58 21.57 6.16
C GLN A 38 -6.23 22.94 5.86
N GLN A 39 -5.44 23.95 5.54
CA GLN A 39 -5.92 25.29 5.21
C GLN A 39 -6.75 25.29 3.92
N SER A 40 -6.27 24.58 2.89
CA SER A 40 -6.98 24.44 1.62
C SER A 40 -8.32 23.72 1.78
N LEU A 41 -8.38 22.70 2.64
CA LEU A 41 -9.62 22.02 3.01
C LEU A 41 -10.62 23.00 3.63
N PHE A 42 -10.21 23.78 4.63
CA PHE A 42 -11.10 24.73 5.28
C PHE A 42 -11.58 25.83 4.34
N LYS A 43 -10.70 26.31 3.46
CA LYS A 43 -11.05 27.30 2.44
C LYS A 43 -12.04 26.75 1.42
N HIS A 44 -11.82 25.53 0.92
CA HIS A 44 -12.65 24.92 -0.11
C HIS A 44 -14.09 24.68 0.36
N TYR A 45 -14.27 24.21 1.61
CA TYR A 45 -15.60 23.97 2.18
C TYR A 45 -16.14 25.14 3.01
N ASN A 46 -15.47 26.30 3.00
CA ASN A 46 -15.80 27.47 3.82
C ASN A 46 -16.10 27.08 5.29
N THR A 47 -15.22 26.27 5.89
CA THR A 47 -15.48 25.63 7.18
C THR A 47 -15.44 26.64 8.34
N PRO A 48 -16.53 26.80 9.10
CA PRO A 48 -16.56 27.63 10.31
C PRO A 48 -15.53 27.16 11.35
N GLU A 49 -14.97 28.09 12.11
CA GLU A 49 -13.88 27.81 13.05
C GLU A 49 -14.20 26.69 14.06
N HIS A 50 -15.41 26.73 14.65
CA HIS A 50 -15.88 25.71 15.59
C HIS A 50 -16.04 24.30 14.98
N LEU A 51 -16.06 24.16 13.65
CA LEU A 51 -16.13 22.88 12.94
C LEU A 51 -14.79 22.43 12.37
N ARG A 52 -13.74 23.27 12.41
CA ARG A 52 -12.45 22.98 11.77
C ARG A 52 -11.80 21.72 12.34
N GLU A 53 -11.82 21.53 13.64
CA GLU A 53 -11.19 20.36 14.27
C GLU A 53 -11.86 19.06 13.82
N GLY A 54 -13.19 18.98 13.91
CA GLY A 54 -13.96 17.81 13.48
C GLY A 54 -13.84 17.54 11.97
N THR A 55 -13.79 18.61 11.17
CA THR A 55 -13.56 18.55 9.73
C THR A 55 -12.17 17.99 9.44
N TRP A 56 -11.14 18.50 10.10
CA TRP A 56 -9.77 18.00 9.95
C TRP A 56 -9.63 16.54 10.38
N ARG A 57 -10.28 16.15 11.48
CA ARG A 57 -10.29 14.76 11.97
C ARG A 57 -10.79 13.78 10.90
N ARG A 58 -11.94 14.06 10.28
CA ARG A 58 -12.52 13.24 9.19
C ARG A 58 -11.64 13.20 7.95
N ALA A 59 -10.99 14.32 7.62
CA ALA A 59 -10.03 14.38 6.52
C ALA A 59 -8.80 13.50 6.80
N LYS A 60 -8.22 13.59 8.00
CA LYS A 60 -7.10 12.73 8.44
C LYS A 60 -7.47 11.26 8.39
N GLU A 61 -8.67 10.87 8.83
CA GLU A 61 -9.14 9.48 8.74
C GLU A 61 -9.14 8.96 7.30
N SER A 62 -9.61 9.78 6.35
CA SER A 62 -9.62 9.42 4.93
C SER A 62 -8.20 9.25 4.37
N LEU A 63 -7.29 10.17 4.70
CA LEU A 63 -5.89 10.12 4.30
C LEU A 63 -5.15 8.92 4.91
N ASN A 64 -5.36 8.68 6.20
CA ASN A 64 -4.76 7.53 6.90
C ASN A 64 -5.34 6.19 6.41
N SER A 65 -6.62 6.15 6.02
CA SER A 65 -7.22 4.97 5.40
C SER A 65 -6.55 4.63 4.07
N ARG A 66 -6.24 5.64 3.23
CA ARG A 66 -5.45 5.44 2.00
C ARG A 66 -4.09 4.80 2.31
N VAL A 67 -3.37 5.33 3.31
CA VAL A 67 -2.05 4.81 3.71
C VAL A 67 -2.16 3.35 4.18
N ARG A 68 -3.18 3.00 4.96
CA ARG A 68 -3.40 1.61 5.41
C ARG A 68 -3.65 0.66 4.24
N ARG A 69 -4.53 1.03 3.30
CA ARG A 69 -4.78 0.25 2.08
C ARG A 69 -3.53 0.08 1.22
N LEU A 70 -2.70 1.12 1.12
CA LEU A 70 -1.44 1.06 0.40
C LEU A 70 -0.49 0.02 1.02
N ARG A 71 -0.41 -0.02 2.36
CA ARG A 71 0.39 -0.99 3.10
C ARG A 71 -0.15 -2.42 2.96
N GLU A 72 -1.46 -2.61 3.05
CA GLU A 72 -2.11 -3.91 2.82
C GLU A 72 -1.80 -4.44 1.42
N THR A 73 -1.98 -3.60 0.39
CA THR A 73 -1.66 -3.96 -1.00
C THR A 73 -0.18 -4.33 -1.20
N ALA A 74 0.72 -3.63 -0.49
CA ALA A 74 2.15 -3.94 -0.54
C ALA A 74 2.49 -5.27 0.15
N LEU A 75 1.79 -5.63 1.22
CA LEU A 75 1.94 -6.92 1.90
C LEU A 75 1.43 -8.07 1.00
N ASP A 76 0.24 -7.92 0.42
CA ASP A 76 -0.33 -8.93 -0.49
C ASP A 76 0.60 -9.21 -1.68
N ARG A 77 1.18 -8.15 -2.26
CA ARG A 77 2.15 -8.28 -3.36
C ARG A 77 3.41 -9.04 -2.94
N ARG A 78 3.91 -8.83 -1.71
CA ARG A 78 5.08 -9.55 -1.18
C ARG A 78 4.77 -11.03 -0.96
N GLN A 79 3.59 -11.35 -0.43
CA GLN A 79 3.16 -12.75 -0.23
C GLN A 79 3.05 -13.49 -1.57
N LEU A 80 2.40 -12.89 -2.57
CA LEU A 80 2.31 -13.47 -3.92
C LEU A 80 3.68 -13.68 -4.57
N THR A 81 4.63 -12.78 -4.33
CA THR A 81 6.00 -12.92 -4.84
C THR A 81 6.74 -14.06 -4.13
N GLN A 82 6.58 -14.18 -2.82
CA GLN A 82 7.18 -15.26 -2.03
C GLN A 82 6.60 -16.62 -2.42
N GLU A 83 5.29 -16.74 -2.58
CA GLU A 83 4.64 -17.98 -3.02
C GLU A 83 5.10 -18.40 -4.42
N ARG A 84 5.23 -17.46 -5.37
CA ARG A 84 5.77 -17.76 -6.71
C ARG A 84 7.19 -18.29 -6.66
N LEU A 85 8.04 -17.75 -5.79
CA LEU A 85 9.42 -18.22 -5.62
C LEU A 85 9.46 -19.63 -5.00
N LEU A 86 8.58 -19.94 -4.05
CA LEU A 86 8.47 -21.28 -3.47
C LEU A 86 7.96 -22.32 -4.49
N HIS A 87 6.99 -21.96 -5.34
CA HIS A 87 6.43 -22.88 -6.34
C HIS A 87 7.26 -22.97 -7.63
N SER A 88 8.14 -22.01 -7.92
CA SER A 88 9.05 -22.05 -9.07
C SER A 88 10.23 -23.02 -8.88
N GLY A 89 10.42 -23.59 -7.69
CA GLY A 89 11.52 -24.49 -7.36
C GLY A 89 11.40 -25.94 -7.85
N ASN A 90 10.26 -26.36 -8.43
CA ASN A 90 9.98 -27.79 -8.68
C ASN A 90 9.97 -28.22 -10.17
N ALA A 91 10.48 -27.39 -11.09
CA ALA A 91 10.44 -27.67 -12.53
C ALA A 91 11.80 -28.00 -13.17
N ARG A 92 12.66 -28.79 -12.51
CA ARG A 92 13.81 -29.51 -13.11
C ARG A 92 14.05 -30.74 -12.23
N THR A 93 13.56 -31.93 -12.54
CA THR A 93 14.15 -32.87 -13.52
C THR A 93 13.10 -33.90 -13.95
N ALA A 94 12.69 -33.90 -15.22
CA ALA A 94 11.99 -35.02 -15.84
C ALA A 94 12.73 -35.41 -17.12
N THR A 95 13.98 -35.86 -16.97
CA THR A 95 14.67 -36.63 -18.00
C THR A 95 14.79 -38.06 -17.51
N GLY A 96 13.90 -38.90 -18.04
CA GLY A 96 14.07 -40.32 -18.32
C GLY A 96 14.72 -41.21 -17.25
N SER A 97 13.91 -42.02 -16.58
CA SER A 97 14.31 -43.41 -16.32
C SER A 97 13.07 -44.29 -16.17
N LYS A 98 12.89 -45.22 -17.11
CA LYS A 98 11.87 -46.28 -17.05
C LYS A 98 12.28 -47.29 -15.96
N PRO A 99 11.37 -47.84 -15.14
CA PRO A 99 11.68 -49.05 -14.40
C PRO A 99 11.56 -50.25 -15.36
N LEU A 100 12.70 -50.83 -15.73
CA LEU A 100 12.77 -52.13 -16.40
C LEU A 100 12.65 -53.21 -15.32
N ILE A 101 11.44 -53.76 -15.13
CA ILE A 101 11.25 -54.97 -14.32
C ILE A 101 11.50 -56.16 -15.24
N THR A 102 12.64 -56.83 -15.06
CA THR A 102 12.90 -58.18 -15.57
C THR A 102 13.93 -58.84 -14.68
N LEU A 103 13.54 -59.96 -14.07
CA LEU A 103 14.34 -61.13 -13.69
C LEU A 103 13.31 -62.11 -13.12
N MET A 104 12.68 -62.94 -13.95
CA MET A 104 13.10 -64.29 -14.31
C MET A 104 13.49 -65.15 -13.10
N THR A 105 12.59 -66.12 -12.86
CA THR A 105 12.77 -67.45 -12.27
C THR A 105 14.14 -68.07 -12.46
N ASN A 106 14.55 -68.84 -11.44
CA ASN A 106 15.35 -70.09 -11.41
C ASN A 106 15.53 -70.39 -9.90
N GLU A 107 15.41 -71.58 -9.32
CA GLU A 107 15.07 -72.96 -9.69
C GLU A 107 14.65 -73.63 -8.36
#